data_AF-A0AAU3EGE9-F1
#
_entry.id   AF-A0AAU3EGE9-F1
#
_cell.length_a   1.000
_cell.length_b   1.000
_cell.length_c   1.000
_cell.angle_alpha   90.00
_cell.angle_beta   90.00
_cell.angle_gamma   90.00
#
_symmetry.space_group_name_H-M   'P 1'
#
loop_
_entity.id
_entity.type
_entity.pdbx_description
1 polymer ?
#
loop_
_entity_poly.entity_id
_entity_poly.type
_entity_poly.pdbx_seq_one_letter_code
_entity_poly.pdbx_strand_id
1 'polypeptide(L)'
;MSDIGDALWNTDIDASHYSRSGDRYQLAILEQYKLCVEMADRVSARRNLTNTFFLSLNSAVVAVVAALSGHALTGTSVWILTSGLLILFAQCAAWWMMVRSYRQLNTAKYEVIGALEARLPAFAYSRAEWGALGQGLDWRRYLPLTHVEQWVPVIFAVSYLMAFVAGIAM
;
A
#
# COMPACT_ATOMS: atom_id res chain seq x y z
N MET A 1 -24.08 3.02 -3.39
CA MET A 1 -22.90 3.56 -2.71
C MET A 1 -23.44 4.60 -1.76
N SER A 2 -23.38 4.37 -0.45
CA SER A 2 -23.67 5.46 0.49
C SER A 2 -22.70 6.58 0.14
N ASP A 3 -23.21 7.78 -0.12
CA ASP A 3 -22.34 8.93 -0.33
C ASP A 3 -21.47 9.04 0.92
N ILE A 4 -20.14 9.01 0.77
CA ILE A 4 -19.26 9.03 1.95
C ILE A 4 -19.51 10.28 2.79
N GLY A 5 -20.06 11.33 2.16
CA GLY A 5 -20.60 12.51 2.85
C GLY A 5 -21.68 12.18 3.88
N ASP A 6 -22.65 11.33 3.54
CA ASP A 6 -23.76 10.95 4.44
C ASP A 6 -23.27 10.17 5.66
N ALA A 7 -22.25 9.32 5.48
CA ALA A 7 -21.66 8.53 6.57
C ALA A 7 -20.65 9.31 7.42
N LEU A 8 -20.03 10.36 6.86
CA LEU A 8 -18.99 11.14 7.52
C LEU A 8 -19.55 12.14 8.54
N TRP A 9 -20.64 12.82 8.19
CA TRP A 9 -21.13 13.94 8.98
C TRP A 9 -22.11 13.46 10.06
N ASN A 10 -21.73 13.66 11.33
CA ASN A 10 -22.63 13.43 12.46
C ASN A 10 -23.75 14.48 12.48
N THR A 11 -25.00 14.05 12.28
CA THR A 11 -26.18 14.92 12.28
C THR A 11 -26.60 15.38 13.67
N ASP A 12 -26.17 14.68 14.72
CA ASP A 12 -26.50 15.00 16.12
C ASP A 12 -25.62 16.14 16.67
N ILE A 13 -24.50 16.46 16.00
CA ILE A 13 -23.56 17.50 16.43
C ILE A 13 -23.39 18.55 15.33
N ASP A 14 -23.86 19.76 15.63
CA ASP A 14 -23.75 20.92 14.74
C ASP A 14 -22.95 22.08 15.37
N ALA A 15 -22.87 23.20 14.66
CA ALA A 15 -22.16 24.38 15.14
C ALA A 15 -22.75 24.99 16.43
N SER A 16 -24.02 24.74 16.75
CA SER A 16 -24.67 25.27 17.96
C SER A 16 -24.20 24.58 19.24
N HIS A 17 -23.74 23.33 19.12
CA HIS A 17 -23.13 22.56 20.21
C HIS A 17 -21.74 23.08 20.59
N TYR A 18 -21.09 23.82 19.69
CA TYR A 18 -19.86 24.52 19.97
C TYR A 18 -20.21 25.91 20.49
N SER A 19 -19.76 26.24 21.70
CA SER A 19 -20.08 27.50 22.40
C SER A 19 -20.07 28.72 21.47
N ARG A 20 -21.24 29.28 21.12
CA ARG A 20 -21.59 30.49 20.31
C ARG A 20 -20.72 30.95 19.11
N SER A 21 -19.45 30.59 18.97
CA SER A 21 -18.55 30.92 17.87
C SER A 21 -18.48 29.74 16.90
N GLY A 22 -19.00 29.92 15.69
CA GLY A 22 -18.85 28.96 14.59
C GLY A 22 -17.38 28.64 14.28
N ASP A 23 -16.45 29.52 14.65
CA ASP A 23 -15.00 29.36 14.51
C ASP A 23 -14.48 28.08 15.19
N ARG A 24 -15.03 27.70 16.37
CA ARG A 24 -14.59 26.47 17.06
C ARG A 24 -15.04 25.20 16.35
N TYR A 25 -16.21 25.22 15.74
CA TYR A 25 -16.70 24.10 14.94
C TYR A 25 -15.84 23.92 13.68
N GLN A 26 -15.53 25.03 13.00
CA GLN A 26 -14.62 25.03 11.85
C GLN A 26 -13.20 24.56 12.24
N LEU A 27 -12.71 24.99 13.40
CA LEU A 27 -11.44 24.51 13.94
C LEU A 27 -11.47 23.00 14.21
N ALA A 28 -12.56 22.46 14.76
CA ALA A 28 -12.69 21.02 14.99
C ALA A 28 -12.66 20.22 13.68
N ILE A 29 -13.32 20.70 12.62
CA ILE A 29 -13.24 20.11 11.28
C ILE A 29 -11.79 20.13 10.77
N LEU A 30 -11.12 21.28 10.89
CA LEU A 30 -9.73 21.43 10.47
C LEU A 30 -8.78 20.48 11.24
N GLU A 31 -8.96 20.32 12.55
CA GLU A 31 -8.17 19.39 13.36
C GLU A 31 -8.42 17.92 12.97
N GLN A 32 -9.66 17.52 12.73
CA GLN A 32 -9.97 16.19 12.19
C GLN A 32 -9.32 15.96 10.83
N TYR A 33 -9.39 16.95 9.94
CA TYR A 33 -8.74 16.91 8.63
C TYR A 33 -7.22 16.71 8.76
N LYS A 34 -6.53 17.48 9.60
CA LYS A 34 -5.09 17.33 9.85
C LYS A 34 -4.75 15.91 10.33
N LEU A 35 -5.50 15.38 11.30
CA LEU A 35 -5.31 14.02 11.81
C LEU A 35 -5.55 12.96 10.73
N CYS A 36 -6.58 13.13 9.89
CA CYS A 36 -6.86 12.22 8.78
C CYS A 36 -5.73 12.22 7.74
N VAL A 37 -5.22 13.40 7.36
CA VAL A 37 -4.08 13.55 6.44
C VAL A 37 -2.82 12.92 7.01
N GLU A 38 -2.49 13.20 8.28
CA GLU A 38 -1.34 12.58 8.94
C GLU A 38 -1.46 11.05 8.98
N MET A 39 -2.66 10.53 9.27
CA MET A 39 -2.89 9.09 9.28
C MET A 39 -2.83 8.45 7.89
N ALA A 40 -3.18 9.17 6.82
CA ALA A 40 -3.01 8.72 5.44
C ALA A 40 -1.52 8.65 5.06
N ASP A 41 -0.73 9.66 5.44
CA ASP A 41 0.72 9.67 5.24
C ASP A 41 1.41 8.52 6.00
N ARG A 42 1.05 8.30 7.27
CA ARG A 42 1.56 7.18 8.08
C ARG A 42 1.26 5.81 7.46
N VAL A 43 0.12 5.63 6.78
CA VAL A 43 -0.19 4.40 6.04
C VAL A 43 0.74 4.24 4.84
N SER A 44 1.00 5.33 4.11
CA SER A 44 1.95 5.34 2.98
C SER A 44 3.37 5.00 3.45
N ALA A 45 3.82 5.55 4.58
CA ALA A 45 5.10 5.22 5.20
C ALA A 45 5.19 3.73 5.60
N ARG A 46 4.13 3.17 6.21
CA ARG A 46 4.06 1.73 6.55
C ARG A 46 4.15 0.85 5.31
N ARG A 47 3.49 1.21 4.21
CA ARG A 47 3.60 0.48 2.92
C ARG A 47 5.04 0.45 2.42
N ASN A 48 5.75 1.58 2.48
CA ASN A 48 7.14 1.67 2.05
C ASN A 48 8.08 0.79 2.91
N LEU A 49 7.88 0.80 4.23
CA LEU A 49 8.61 -0.09 5.15
C LEU A 49 8.35 -1.57 4.83
N THR A 50 7.09 -1.97 4.61
CA THR A 50 6.73 -3.34 4.21
C THR A 50 7.42 -3.73 2.90
N ASN A 51 7.45 -2.84 1.90
CA ASN A 51 8.14 -3.09 0.64
C ASN A 51 9.64 -3.29 0.83
N THR A 52 10.27 -2.40 1.59
CA THR A 52 11.71 -2.48 1.86
C THR A 52 12.06 -3.78 2.61
N PHE A 53 11.24 -4.17 3.59
CA PHE A 53 11.41 -5.42 4.32
C PHE A 53 11.37 -6.65 3.40
N PHE A 54 10.30 -6.80 2.61
CA PHE A 54 10.18 -7.97 1.74
C PHE A 54 11.20 -7.95 0.61
N LEU A 55 11.56 -6.79 0.06
CA LEU A 55 12.60 -6.68 -0.94
C LEU A 55 13.95 -7.16 -0.38
N SER A 56 14.30 -6.73 0.84
CA SER A 56 15.55 -7.12 1.49
C SER A 56 15.57 -8.62 1.81
N LEU A 57 14.47 -9.15 2.36
CA LEU A 57 14.34 -10.56 2.71
C LEU A 57 14.44 -11.46 1.47
N ASN A 58 13.73 -11.14 0.38
CA ASN A 58 13.79 -11.90 -0.85
C ASN A 58 15.15 -11.78 -1.55
N SER A 59 15.78 -10.60 -1.52
CA SER A 59 17.14 -10.43 -2.07
C SER A 59 18.17 -11.27 -1.31
N ALA A 60 18.06 -11.35 0.01
CA ALA A 60 18.91 -12.21 0.84
C ALA A 60 18.72 -13.70 0.50
N VAL A 61 17.48 -14.14 0.30
CA VAL A 61 17.19 -15.51 -0.16
C VAL A 61 17.87 -15.79 -1.50
N VAL A 62 17.70 -14.90 -2.49
CA VAL A 62 18.33 -15.06 -3.82
C VAL A 62 19.84 -15.16 -3.70
N ALA A 63 20.47 -14.31 -2.88
CA ALA A 63 21.92 -14.36 -2.65
C ALA A 63 22.37 -15.70 -2.04
N VAL A 64 21.64 -16.23 -1.05
CA VAL A 64 21.93 -17.53 -0.45
C VAL A 64 21.77 -18.66 -1.46
N VAL A 65 20.68 -18.67 -2.24
CA VAL A 65 20.44 -19.70 -3.27
C VAL A 65 21.53 -19.67 -4.33
N ALA A 66 21.93 -18.48 -4.81
CA ALA A 66 23.01 -18.33 -5.79
C ALA A 66 24.38 -18.76 -5.24
N ALA A 67 24.65 -18.57 -3.94
CA ALA A 67 25.87 -19.06 -3.32
C ALA A 67 25.92 -20.59 -3.19
N LEU A 68 24.75 -21.24 -3.03
CA LEU A 68 24.63 -22.69 -2.84
C LEU A 68 24.49 -23.49 -4.15
N SER A 69 24.18 -22.84 -5.27
CA SER A 69 23.84 -23.49 -6.55
C SER A 69 24.99 -24.25 -7.21
N GLY A 70 26.23 -24.14 -6.71
CA GLY A 70 27.40 -24.78 -7.32
C GLY A 70 27.56 -26.28 -7.04
N HIS A 71 27.21 -26.78 -5.86
CA HIS A 71 27.44 -28.19 -5.45
C HIS A 71 26.48 -28.71 -4.36
N ALA A 72 25.74 -27.83 -3.67
CA ALA A 72 24.95 -28.21 -2.49
C ALA A 72 23.50 -28.60 -2.80
N LEU A 73 22.96 -28.12 -3.94
CA LEU A 73 21.58 -28.40 -4.33
C LEU A 73 21.44 -29.77 -5.03
N THR A 74 22.50 -30.24 -5.70
CA THR A 74 22.56 -31.55 -6.34
C THR A 74 22.55 -32.66 -5.27
N GLY A 75 21.45 -33.41 -5.18
CA GLY A 75 21.24 -34.46 -4.18
C GLY A 75 20.36 -34.06 -2.99
N THR A 76 19.86 -32.82 -2.95
CA THR A 76 18.85 -32.41 -1.96
C THR A 76 17.50 -33.07 -2.29
N SER A 77 16.80 -33.58 -1.28
CA SER A 77 15.48 -34.19 -1.45
C SER A 77 14.49 -33.23 -2.10
N VAL A 78 13.78 -33.69 -3.13
CA VAL A 78 12.72 -32.92 -3.83
C VAL A 78 11.68 -32.39 -2.85
N TRP A 79 11.40 -33.11 -1.77
CA TRP A 79 10.47 -32.67 -0.72
C TRP A 79 10.97 -31.42 0.03
N ILE A 80 12.28 -31.32 0.27
CA ILE A 80 12.90 -30.14 0.91
C ILE A 80 12.90 -28.94 -0.04
N LEU A 81 13.21 -29.17 -1.32
CA LEU A 81 13.16 -28.10 -2.33
C LEU A 81 11.73 -27.59 -2.51
N THR A 82 10.75 -28.49 -2.54
CA THR A 82 9.34 -28.15 -2.68
C THR A 82 8.82 -27.38 -1.47
N SER A 83 9.18 -27.81 -0.24
CA SER A 83 8.78 -27.08 0.97
C SER A 83 9.39 -25.68 1.02
N GLY A 84 10.66 -25.53 0.62
CA GLY A 84 11.30 -24.22 0.46
C GLY A 84 10.57 -23.34 -0.55
N LEU A 85 10.25 -23.87 -1.74
CA LEU A 85 9.50 -23.14 -2.77
C LEU A 85 8.13 -22.67 -2.26
N LEU A 86 7.40 -23.53 -1.55
CA LEU A 86 6.10 -23.18 -0.96
C LEU A 86 6.20 -22.03 0.04
N ILE A 87 7.23 -22.03 0.89
CA ILE A 87 7.49 -20.93 1.84
C ILE A 87 7.76 -19.62 1.08
N LEU A 88 8.59 -19.66 0.04
CA LEU A 88 8.92 -18.48 -0.76
C LEU A 88 7.71 -17.92 -1.53
N PHE A 89 6.86 -18.80 -2.06
CA PHE A 89 5.59 -18.38 -2.68
C PHE A 89 4.61 -17.79 -1.66
N ALA A 90 4.49 -18.40 -0.48
CA ALA A 90 3.68 -17.84 0.60
C ALA A 90 4.17 -16.44 1.00
N GLN A 91 5.49 -16.23 1.07
CA GLN A 91 6.07 -14.92 1.34
C GLN A 91 5.77 -13.89 0.23
N CYS A 92 5.86 -14.27 -1.05
CA CYS A 92 5.50 -13.40 -2.16
C CYS A 92 4.01 -13.05 -2.17
N ALA A 93 3.14 -14.02 -1.87
CA ALA A 93 1.70 -13.80 -1.74
C ALA A 93 1.38 -12.86 -0.57
N ALA A 94 2.02 -13.05 0.58
CA ALA A 94 1.87 -12.19 1.75
C ALA A 94 2.28 -10.75 1.43
N TRP A 95 3.42 -10.56 0.75
CA TRP A 95 3.88 -9.25 0.30
C TRP A 95 2.85 -8.57 -0.59
N TRP A 96 2.38 -9.27 -1.63
CA TRP A 96 1.37 -8.73 -2.55
C TRP A 96 0.07 -8.33 -1.84
N MET A 97 -0.43 -9.19 -0.94
CA MET A 97 -1.64 -8.92 -0.16
C MET A 97 -1.48 -7.69 0.75
N MET A 98 -0.33 -7.55 1.42
CA MET A 98 -0.07 -6.38 2.27
C MET A 98 -0.05 -5.08 1.47
N VAL A 99 0.67 -5.03 0.34
CA VAL A 99 0.73 -3.84 -0.53
C VAL A 99 -0.66 -3.47 -1.04
N ARG A 100 -1.44 -4.48 -1.48
CA ARG A 100 -2.82 -4.28 -1.92
C ARG A 100 -3.72 -3.72 -0.81
N SER A 101 -3.61 -4.27 0.40
CA SER A 101 -4.38 -3.82 1.56
C SER A 101 -4.08 -2.36 1.91
N TYR A 102 -2.79 -1.98 1.95
CA TYR A 102 -2.41 -0.59 2.19
C TYR A 102 -2.94 0.37 1.12
N ARG A 103 -2.93 -0.03 -0.15
CA ARG A 103 -3.53 0.79 -1.23
C ARG A 103 -5.01 1.02 -0.97
N GLN A 104 -5.77 -0.04 -0.72
CA GLN A 104 -7.22 0.05 -0.49
C GLN A 104 -7.55 0.92 0.72
N LEU A 105 -6.83 0.74 1.83
CA LEU A 105 -7.00 1.56 3.02
C LEU A 105 -6.68 3.04 2.75
N ASN A 106 -5.62 3.31 1.99
CA ASN A 106 -5.25 4.67 1.65
C ASN A 106 -6.31 5.34 0.76
N THR A 107 -6.84 4.63 -0.24
CA THR A 107 -7.94 5.11 -1.08
C THR A 107 -9.14 5.54 -0.23
N ALA A 108 -9.60 4.69 0.69
CA ALA A 108 -10.72 5.03 1.58
C ALA A 108 -10.41 6.24 2.49
N LYS A 109 -9.17 6.39 2.96
CA LYS A 109 -8.75 7.56 3.74
C LYS A 109 -8.79 8.85 2.91
N TYR A 110 -8.35 8.82 1.66
CA TYR A 110 -8.37 9.98 0.78
C TYR A 110 -9.80 10.39 0.40
N GLU A 111 -10.74 9.45 0.28
CA GLU A 111 -12.16 9.78 0.11
C GLU A 111 -12.73 10.56 1.30
N VAL A 112 -12.41 10.13 2.53
CA VAL A 112 -12.80 10.85 3.76
C VAL A 112 -12.15 12.24 3.81
N ILE A 113 -10.86 12.35 3.49
CA ILE A 113 -10.16 13.63 3.42
C ILE A 113 -10.84 14.57 2.42
N GLY A 114 -11.18 14.09 1.22
CA GLY A 114 -11.86 14.89 0.22
C GLY A 114 -13.26 15.36 0.65
N ALA A 115 -13.99 14.52 1.37
CA ALA A 115 -15.28 14.90 1.94
C ALA A 115 -15.14 15.96 3.07
N LEU A 116 -14.10 15.88 3.89
CA LEU A 116 -13.77 16.94 4.87
C LEU A 116 -13.40 18.26 4.20
N GLU A 117 -12.65 18.23 3.09
CA GLU A 117 -12.28 19.44 2.33
C GLU A 117 -13.48 20.22 1.81
N ALA A 118 -14.65 19.58 1.63
CA ALA A 118 -15.88 20.27 1.23
C ALA A 118 -16.36 21.35 2.21
N ARG A 119 -15.89 21.31 3.47
CA ARG A 119 -16.16 22.34 4.47
C ARG A 119 -14.97 23.25 4.76
N LEU A 120 -13.85 23.06 4.08
CA LEU A 120 -12.64 23.88 4.24
C LEU A 120 -12.50 24.89 3.09
N PRO A 121 -11.72 25.96 3.26
CA PRO A 121 -11.55 26.99 2.23
C PRO A 121 -10.88 26.50 0.94
N ALA A 122 -10.15 25.37 0.99
CA ALA A 122 -9.38 24.86 -0.13
C ALA A 122 -9.48 23.33 -0.23
N PHE A 123 -9.53 22.85 -1.47
CA PHE A 123 -9.48 21.42 -1.83
C PHE A 123 -8.05 21.02 -2.21
N ALA A 124 -7.14 21.05 -1.22
CA ALA A 124 -5.71 20.88 -1.44
C ALA A 124 -5.37 19.53 -2.08
N TYR A 125 -5.92 18.44 -1.54
CA TYR A 125 -5.62 17.09 -2.01
C TYR A 125 -6.65 16.58 -3.03
N SER A 126 -7.96 16.71 -2.73
CA SER A 126 -9.00 16.06 -3.54
C SER A 126 -9.16 16.66 -4.94
N ARG A 127 -8.94 17.98 -5.11
CA ARG A 127 -9.05 18.65 -6.41
C ARG A 127 -7.71 19.16 -6.92
N ALA A 128 -6.95 19.90 -6.10
CA ALA A 128 -5.74 20.56 -6.58
C ALA A 128 -4.63 19.53 -6.87
N GLU A 129 -4.19 18.75 -5.88
CA GLU A 129 -3.15 17.72 -6.09
C GLU A 129 -3.62 16.64 -7.06
N TRP A 130 -4.79 16.03 -6.82
CA TRP A 130 -5.30 14.97 -7.70
C TRP A 130 -5.53 15.45 -9.14
N GLY A 131 -6.00 16.69 -9.32
CA GLY A 131 -6.14 17.33 -10.63
C GLY A 131 -4.80 17.58 -11.31
N ALA A 132 -3.79 18.05 -10.58
CA ALA A 132 -2.44 18.25 -11.10
C ALA A 132 -1.80 16.93 -11.56
N LEU A 133 -2.08 15.83 -10.85
CA LEU A 133 -1.66 14.47 -11.21
C LEU A 133 -2.46 13.87 -12.39
N GLY A 134 -3.39 14.62 -12.98
CA GLY A 134 -4.19 14.17 -14.12
C GLY A 134 -5.27 13.15 -13.74
N GLN A 135 -5.69 13.12 -12.47
CA GLN A 135 -6.80 12.32 -11.95
C GLN A 135 -6.70 10.81 -12.24
N GLY A 136 -5.48 10.30 -12.45
CA GLY A 136 -5.24 8.90 -12.83
C GLY A 136 -5.54 8.56 -14.30
N LEU A 137 -5.92 9.55 -15.13
CA LEU A 137 -6.18 9.36 -16.56
C LEU A 137 -4.90 9.49 -17.41
N ASP A 138 -3.96 10.33 -16.97
CA ASP A 138 -2.71 10.59 -17.68
C ASP A 138 -1.51 9.86 -17.05
N TRP A 139 -1.18 8.67 -17.57
CA TRP A 139 0.00 7.92 -17.15
C TRP A 139 1.32 8.69 -17.34
N ARG A 140 1.35 9.65 -18.28
CA ARG A 140 2.50 10.53 -18.51
C ARG A 140 2.69 11.57 -17.41
N ARG A 141 1.62 11.95 -16.71
CA ARG A 141 1.66 12.92 -15.60
C ARG A 141 1.93 12.22 -14.27
N TYR A 142 1.35 11.05 -14.07
CA TYR A 142 1.56 10.27 -12.85
C TYR A 142 1.48 8.78 -13.12
N LEU A 143 2.58 8.08 -12.83
CA LEU A 143 2.64 6.62 -12.79
C LEU A 143 2.48 6.20 -11.32
N PRO A 144 1.37 5.53 -10.95
CA PRO A 144 1.20 5.08 -9.57
C PRO A 144 2.25 4.02 -9.25
N LEU A 145 3.20 4.33 -8.37
CA LEU A 145 4.27 3.41 -7.95
C LEU A 145 3.72 2.08 -7.44
N THR A 146 2.48 2.07 -6.93
CA THR A 146 1.83 0.84 -6.44
C THR A 146 1.69 -0.24 -7.50
N HIS A 147 1.59 0.10 -8.79
CA HIS A 147 1.60 -0.92 -9.84
C HIS A 147 2.96 -1.60 -9.90
N VAL A 148 4.05 -0.83 -9.86
CA VAL A 148 5.42 -1.36 -9.84
C VAL A 148 5.63 -2.23 -8.61
N GLU A 149 5.27 -1.73 -7.43
CA GLU A 149 5.39 -2.46 -6.15
C GLU A 149 4.66 -3.81 -6.16
N GLN A 150 3.52 -3.92 -6.88
CA GLN A 150 2.76 -5.18 -6.99
C GLN A 150 3.37 -6.21 -7.95
N TRP A 151 4.19 -5.78 -8.91
CA TRP A 151 4.89 -6.69 -9.83
C TRP A 151 6.15 -7.29 -9.22
N VAL A 152 6.79 -6.61 -8.26
CA VAL A 152 8.02 -7.11 -7.63
C VAL A 152 7.87 -8.50 -6.99
N PRO A 153 6.82 -8.80 -6.18
CA PRO A 153 6.60 -10.15 -5.66
C PRO A 153 6.46 -11.21 -6.76
N VAL A 154 5.84 -10.85 -7.90
CA VAL A 154 5.64 -11.77 -9.03
C VAL A 154 6.99 -12.09 -9.69
N ILE A 155 7.86 -11.08 -9.85
CA ILE A 155 9.21 -11.28 -10.40
C ILE A 155 10.02 -12.25 -9.52
N PHE A 156 9.98 -12.08 -8.20
CA PHE A 156 10.63 -13.02 -7.27
C PHE A 156 10.03 -14.42 -7.34
N ALA A 157 8.70 -14.55 -7.36
CA ALA A 157 8.04 -15.85 -7.49
C ALA A 157 8.45 -16.58 -8.78
N VAL A 158 8.46 -15.89 -9.92
CA VAL A 158 8.94 -16.46 -11.19
C VAL A 158 10.42 -16.85 -11.10
N SER A 159 11.25 -16.03 -10.46
CA SER A 159 12.67 -16.32 -10.24
C SER A 159 12.89 -17.58 -9.40
N TYR A 160 12.12 -17.77 -8.32
CA TYR A 160 12.17 -18.98 -7.50
C TYR A 160 11.69 -20.21 -8.24
N LEU A 161 10.66 -20.09 -9.08
CA LEU A 161 10.20 -21.18 -9.93
C LEU A 161 11.28 -21.61 -10.92
N MET A 162 11.93 -20.66 -11.59
CA MET A 162 13.04 -20.95 -12.51
C MET A 162 14.20 -21.63 -11.80
N ALA A 163 14.57 -21.15 -10.60
CA ALA A 163 15.63 -21.77 -9.79
C ALA A 163 15.28 -23.21 -9.37
N PHE A 164 14.03 -23.47 -9.00
CA PHE A 164 13.55 -24.81 -8.65
C PHE A 164 13.59 -25.76 -9.84
N VAL A 165 13.12 -25.33 -11.01
CA VAL A 165 13.16 -26.15 -12.24
C VAL A 165 14.61 -26.44 -12.64
N ALA A 166 15.49 -25.45 -12.59
CA ALA A 166 16.92 -25.64 -12.88
C ALA A 166 17.57 -26.63 -11.90
N GLY A 167 17.23 -26.54 -10.61
CA GLY A 167 17.78 -27.44 -9.58
C GLY A 167 17.28 -28.89 -9.66
N ILE A 168 16.11 -29.15 -10.27
CA ILE A 168 15.61 -30.51 -10.51
C ILE A 168 16.12 -31.09 -11.84
N ALA A 169 16.34 -30.23 -12.84
CA ALA A 169 16.83 -30.64 -14.15
C ALA A 169 18.33 -30.99 -14.19
N MET A 170 19.07 -30.66 -13.13
CA MET A 170 20.52 -30.83 -12.99
C MET A 170 20.86 -31.99 -12.06
#